data_AF-A0A0A2LE19-F1
#
_entry.id   AF-A0A0A2LE19-F1
#
_cell.length_a   1.000
_cell.length_b   1.000
_cell.length_c   1.000
_cell.angle_alpha   90.00
_cell.angle_beta   90.00
_cell.angle_gamma   90.00
#
_symmetry.space_group_name_H-M   'P 1'
#
loop_
_entity.id
_entity.type
_entity.pdbx_description
1 polymer ?
#
loop_
_entity_poly.entity_id
_entity_poly.type
_entity_poly.pdbx_seq_one_letter_code
_entity_poly.pdbx_strand_id
1 'polypeptide(L)'
;MTNLSQFPDGIHGYHGNNVAVRTLMIVFTSIALYNAIELLILLFLTFTHYRGLYFWTLLLSVILGVVPHAIGYLLGFFSLAPLWLYLTLSTIGFYVMVPGQSLVLYSRLHLVVNNNKVLRFVLWMIIIDTIILLVPTTVLTFCTAYVEKLSMIRGYNVMERMQLACFCAQEFVISGIYIVETVKLLRMMPDKDHRRSRIMYELLAINFVIIMLDICLLLVEYIGLYSLQTTMKAMVYSIKLKLEFGVLGKLVDLVQSHRSQPTSLEHEEYPGFVDPSQITSDITHAAPRELRPGGRRGWNTMSMESLPSSERRIRPSTRSTDDSVHPS
;
A
#
# COMPACT_ATOMS: atom_id res chain seq x y z
N MET A 1 37.13 11.98 10.69
CA MET A 1 36.82 12.34 12.09
C MET A 1 36.23 13.75 12.08
N THR A 2 34.90 13.86 12.10
CA THR A 2 34.23 15.17 12.08
C THR A 2 34.20 15.76 13.49
N ASN A 3 34.72 16.98 13.65
CA ASN A 3 34.78 17.69 14.93
C ASN A 3 33.36 17.95 15.45
N LEU A 4 33.01 17.34 16.58
CA LEU A 4 31.73 17.52 17.30
C LEU A 4 31.50 18.95 17.82
N SER A 5 32.44 19.87 17.60
CA SER A 5 32.45 21.26 18.06
C SER A 5 32.27 22.29 16.94
N GLN A 6 32.17 21.86 15.68
CA GLN A 6 32.00 22.79 14.56
C GLN A 6 30.51 23.07 14.32
N PHE A 7 30.17 24.33 14.03
CA PHE A 7 28.81 24.71 13.63
C PHE A 7 28.38 23.91 12.41
N PRO A 8 27.12 23.46 12.31
CA PRO A 8 26.59 22.90 11.08
C PRO A 8 26.61 24.00 10.01
N ASP A 9 27.49 23.85 9.02
CA ASP A 9 27.61 24.80 7.91
C ASP A 9 26.23 24.94 7.23
N GLY A 10 25.57 26.09 7.38
CA GLY A 10 24.26 26.36 6.74
C GLY A 10 23.15 26.87 7.64
N ILE A 11 23.28 26.82 8.98
CA ILE A 11 22.26 27.41 9.89
C ILE A 11 22.21 28.95 9.76
N HIS A 12 23.32 29.60 9.42
CA HIS A 12 23.38 31.05 9.15
C HIS A 12 23.60 31.38 7.66
N GLY A 13 23.21 30.47 6.77
CA GLY A 13 23.49 30.57 5.34
C GLY A 13 24.88 30.03 4.97
N TYR A 14 24.97 29.41 3.80
CA TYR A 14 26.21 28.77 3.34
C TYR A 14 27.18 29.82 2.80
N HIS A 15 28.26 30.08 3.54
CA HIS A 15 29.34 30.99 3.17
C HIS A 15 30.52 30.26 2.50
N GLY A 16 30.36 28.98 2.15
CA GLY A 16 31.39 28.20 1.46
C GLY A 16 31.52 28.63 0.01
N ASN A 17 32.73 29.05 -0.41
CA ASN A 17 32.98 29.50 -1.79
C ASN A 17 33.03 28.34 -2.82
N ASN A 18 32.51 27.17 -2.46
CA ASN A 18 32.62 25.95 -3.24
C ASN A 18 31.41 25.79 -4.15
N VAL A 19 31.57 26.22 -5.41
CA VAL A 19 30.52 26.25 -6.44
C VAL A 19 29.86 24.88 -6.60
N ALA A 20 30.63 23.79 -6.48
CA ALA A 20 30.12 22.42 -6.59
C ALA A 20 28.99 22.12 -5.58
N VAL A 21 29.16 22.49 -4.31
CA VAL A 21 28.17 22.24 -3.25
C VAL A 21 26.89 23.03 -3.51
N ARG A 22 27.04 24.31 -3.89
CA ARG A 22 25.91 25.18 -4.24
C ARG A 22 25.12 24.65 -5.44
N THR A 23 25.81 24.20 -6.48
CA THR A 23 25.16 23.59 -7.66
C THR A 23 24.42 22.32 -7.27
N LEU A 24 25.04 21.43 -6.49
CA LEU A 24 24.41 20.17 -6.05
C LEU A 24 23.14 20.43 -5.25
N MET A 25 23.14 21.40 -4.33
CA MET A 25 21.95 21.76 -3.57
C MET A 25 20.80 22.26 -4.44
N ILE A 26 21.10 23.13 -5.41
CA ILE A 26 20.09 23.65 -6.35
C ILE A 26 19.51 22.49 -7.16
N VAL A 27 20.36 21.57 -7.64
CA VAL A 27 19.95 20.39 -8.40
C VAL A 27 19.07 19.48 -7.55
N PHE A 28 19.49 19.15 -6.32
CA PHE A 28 18.75 18.27 -5.42
C PHE A 28 17.40 18.86 -5.04
N THR A 29 17.35 20.15 -4.74
CA THR A 29 16.10 20.85 -4.42
C THR A 29 15.17 20.93 -5.63
N SER A 30 15.72 21.18 -6.82
CA SER A 30 14.94 21.20 -8.07
C SER A 30 14.34 19.83 -8.37
N ILE A 31 15.11 18.75 -8.21
CA ILE A 31 14.61 17.37 -8.37
C ILE A 31 13.50 17.09 -7.35
N ALA A 32 13.70 17.47 -6.08
CA ALA A 32 12.70 17.27 -5.03
C ALA A 32 11.37 17.95 -5.36
N LEU A 33 11.41 19.21 -5.80
CA LEU A 33 10.22 19.98 -6.16
C LEU A 33 9.56 19.46 -7.45
N TYR A 34 10.35 19.12 -8.47
CA TYR A 34 9.84 18.52 -9.69
C TYR A 34 9.08 17.23 -9.40
N ASN A 35 9.71 16.31 -8.63
CA ASN A 35 9.08 15.05 -8.23
C ASN A 35 7.83 15.29 -7.40
N ALA A 36 7.83 16.27 -6.49
CA ALA A 36 6.66 16.62 -5.69
C ALA A 36 5.48 17.10 -6.55
N ILE A 37 5.73 17.97 -7.53
CA ILE A 37 4.70 18.49 -8.46
C ILE A 37 4.18 17.37 -9.35
N GLU A 38 5.07 16.59 -9.96
CA GLU A 38 4.69 15.45 -10.81
C GLU A 38 3.82 14.46 -10.03
N LEU A 39 4.25 14.12 -8.81
CA LEU A 39 3.52 13.20 -7.95
C LEU A 39 2.16 13.77 -7.53
N LEU A 40 2.09 15.07 -7.24
CA LEU A 40 0.83 15.75 -6.93
C LEU A 40 -0.16 15.61 -8.09
N ILE A 41 0.29 15.87 -9.33
CA ILE A 41 -0.52 15.72 -10.54
C ILE A 41 -0.96 14.25 -10.70
N LEU A 42 -0.03 13.30 -10.60
CA LEU A 42 -0.32 11.87 -10.71
C LEU A 42 -1.34 11.40 -9.69
N LEU A 43 -1.26 11.92 -8.46
CA LEU A 43 -2.18 11.59 -7.38
C LEU A 43 -3.62 12.00 -7.73
N PHE A 44 -3.83 13.22 -8.22
CA PHE A 44 -5.16 13.68 -8.64
C PHE A 44 -5.67 12.99 -9.92
N LEU A 45 -4.77 12.56 -10.81
CA LEU A 45 -5.16 11.83 -12.02
C LEU A 45 -5.52 10.36 -11.76
N THR A 46 -4.86 9.72 -10.79
CA THR A 46 -5.01 8.27 -10.56
C THR A 46 -6.10 7.95 -9.54
N PHE A 47 -6.27 8.76 -8.50
CA PHE A 47 -7.24 8.48 -7.45
C PHE A 47 -8.63 9.04 -7.80
N THR A 48 -9.58 8.13 -8.02
CA THR A 48 -11.00 8.49 -8.21
C THR A 48 -11.76 8.67 -6.90
N HIS A 49 -11.22 8.13 -5.79
CA HIS A 49 -11.83 8.19 -4.45
C HIS A 49 -10.83 8.69 -3.39
N TYR A 50 -11.07 9.89 -2.89
CA TYR A 50 -10.18 10.62 -1.96
C TYR A 50 -10.33 10.24 -0.47
N ARG A 51 -10.88 9.07 -0.15
CA ARG A 51 -11.18 8.69 1.24
C ARG A 51 -10.17 7.75 1.89
N GLY A 52 -9.22 7.21 1.13
CA GLY A 52 -8.22 6.28 1.66
C GLY A 52 -7.17 6.96 2.53
N LEU A 53 -6.81 6.33 3.66
CA LEU A 53 -5.72 6.80 4.53
C LEU A 53 -4.42 6.97 3.75
N TYR A 54 -4.13 6.03 2.82
CA TYR A 54 -3.00 6.12 1.89
C TYR A 54 -2.96 7.45 1.12
N PHE A 55 -4.09 7.84 0.50
CA PHE A 55 -4.18 9.06 -0.30
C PHE A 55 -3.85 10.29 0.55
N TRP A 56 -4.45 10.40 1.74
CA TRP A 56 -4.20 11.51 2.65
C TRP A 56 -2.76 11.54 3.16
N THR A 57 -2.21 10.40 3.58
CA THR A 57 -0.81 10.35 4.05
C THR A 57 0.17 10.73 2.96
N LEU A 58 -0.07 10.30 1.72
CA LEU A 58 0.81 10.59 0.59
C LEU A 58 0.67 12.06 0.15
N LEU A 59 -0.55 12.56 0.01
CA LEU A 59 -0.84 13.97 -0.29
C LEU A 59 -0.21 14.92 0.73
N LEU A 60 -0.43 14.64 2.03
CA LEU A 60 0.07 15.47 3.12
C LEU A 60 1.59 15.46 3.15
N SER A 61 2.21 14.29 2.93
CA SER A 61 3.69 14.14 2.86
C SER A 61 4.30 14.97 1.73
N VAL A 62 3.60 15.13 0.60
CA VAL A 62 4.08 15.95 -0.52
C VAL A 62 3.89 17.44 -0.23
N ILE A 63 2.64 17.85 0.05
CA ILE A 63 2.25 19.26 0.15
C ILE A 63 2.80 19.91 1.42
N LEU A 64 2.68 19.23 2.56
CA LEU A 64 3.11 19.77 3.85
C LEU A 64 4.47 19.22 4.30
N GLY A 65 4.99 18.17 3.66
CA GLY A 65 6.29 17.58 3.99
C GLY A 65 7.40 18.05 3.07
N VAL A 66 7.51 17.44 1.88
CA VAL A 66 8.63 17.66 0.95
C VAL A 66 8.70 19.10 0.46
N VAL A 67 7.58 19.71 0.05
CA VAL A 67 7.57 21.06 -0.53
C VAL A 67 8.02 22.13 0.48
N PRO A 68 7.46 22.23 1.71
CA PRO A 68 7.89 23.23 2.68
C PRO A 68 9.31 22.98 3.16
N HIS A 69 9.73 21.71 3.29
CA HIS A 69 11.11 21.37 3.65
C HIS A 69 12.09 21.86 2.58
N ALA A 70 11.85 21.54 1.31
CA ALA A 70 12.69 21.95 0.19
C ALA A 70 12.76 23.48 0.06
N ILE A 71 11.62 24.16 0.12
CA ILE A 71 11.55 25.63 0.02
C ILE A 71 12.19 26.31 1.23
N GLY A 72 11.95 25.82 2.45
CA GLY A 72 12.53 26.38 3.68
C GLY A 72 14.05 26.36 3.65
N TYR A 73 14.66 25.23 3.29
CA TYR A 73 16.12 25.16 3.17
C TYR A 73 16.67 25.99 2.00
N LEU A 74 15.94 26.09 0.88
CA LEU A 74 16.33 26.96 -0.22
C LEU A 74 16.34 28.44 0.20
N LEU A 75 15.31 28.90 0.92
CA LEU A 75 15.22 30.27 1.43
C LEU A 75 16.34 30.58 2.42
N GLY A 76 16.64 29.66 3.34
CA GLY A 76 17.74 29.81 4.30
C GLY A 76 19.11 29.82 3.63
N PHE A 77 19.30 29.01 2.59
CA PHE A 77 20.56 28.90 1.86
C PHE A 77 20.93 30.18 1.10
N PHE A 78 19.97 30.79 0.41
CA PHE A 78 20.18 32.04 -0.34
C PHE A 78 20.00 33.30 0.53
N SER A 79 19.77 33.14 1.84
CA SER A 79 19.48 34.24 2.76
C SER A 79 18.33 35.15 2.28
N LEU A 80 17.35 34.57 1.57
CA LEU A 80 16.20 35.29 1.00
C LEU A 80 15.14 35.63 2.06
N ALA A 81 15.19 34.97 3.21
CA ALA A 81 14.17 35.06 4.26
C ALA A 81 14.81 35.21 5.65
N PRO A 82 14.09 35.81 6.62
CA PRO A 82 14.56 35.90 8.00
C PRO A 82 14.70 34.51 8.63
N LEU A 83 15.61 34.41 9.60
CA LEU A 83 15.94 33.17 10.33
C LEU A 83 14.70 32.40 10.81
N TRP A 84 13.73 33.10 11.41
CA TRP A 84 12.51 32.46 11.91
C TRP A 84 11.67 31.81 10.80
N LEU A 85 11.63 32.39 9.60
CA LEU A 85 10.72 31.97 8.54
C LEU A 85 11.23 30.70 7.91
N TYR A 86 12.51 30.67 7.54
CA TYR A 86 13.09 29.49 6.94
C TYR A 86 13.06 28.32 7.96
N LEU A 87 13.35 28.58 9.25
CA LEU A 87 13.41 27.56 10.29
C LEU A 87 12.04 26.97 10.63
N THR A 88 11.00 27.81 10.71
CA THR A 88 9.63 27.34 10.93
C THR A 88 9.11 26.56 9.72
N LEU A 89 9.34 27.05 8.51
CA LEU A 89 8.88 26.39 7.28
C LEU A 89 9.56 25.02 7.08
N SER A 90 10.88 24.94 7.32
CA SER A 90 11.61 23.67 7.25
C SER A 90 11.18 22.70 8.35
N THR A 91 10.88 23.19 9.55
CA THR A 91 10.39 22.36 10.68
C THR A 91 9.01 21.78 10.37
N ILE A 92 8.08 22.56 9.83
CA ILE A 92 6.76 22.07 9.39
C ILE A 92 6.93 20.97 8.34
N GLY A 93 7.79 21.22 7.35
CA GLY A 93 8.14 20.23 6.34
C GLY A 93 8.67 18.93 6.96
N PHE A 94 9.61 19.05 7.88
CA PHE A 94 10.21 17.91 8.58
C PHE A 94 9.18 17.09 9.38
N TYR A 95 8.22 17.74 10.05
CA TYR A 95 7.18 17.11 10.88
C TYR A 95 6.26 16.19 10.10
N VAL A 96 5.96 16.55 8.87
CA VAL A 96 5.07 15.76 8.02
C VAL A 96 5.88 14.82 7.14
N MET A 97 7.05 15.22 6.67
CA MET A 97 7.87 14.44 5.74
C MET A 97 8.36 13.12 6.36
N VAL A 98 8.96 13.17 7.56
CA VAL A 98 9.61 11.97 8.14
C VAL A 98 8.59 10.97 8.71
N PRO A 99 7.65 11.38 9.59
CA PRO A 99 6.60 10.48 10.05
C PRO A 99 5.65 10.07 8.93
N GLY A 100 5.35 10.98 7.99
CA GLY A 100 4.48 10.70 6.85
C GLY A 100 5.03 9.58 5.97
N GLN A 101 6.33 9.54 5.74
CA GLN A 101 6.94 8.44 4.98
C GLN A 101 6.78 7.08 5.67
N SER A 102 6.97 7.03 6.98
CA SER A 102 6.75 5.81 7.76
C SER A 102 5.28 5.37 7.74
N LEU A 103 4.35 6.33 7.75
CA LEU A 103 2.91 6.06 7.61
C LEU A 103 2.53 5.56 6.21
N VAL A 104 3.17 6.06 5.14
CA VAL A 104 2.95 5.57 3.77
C VAL A 104 3.40 4.11 3.67
N LEU A 105 4.59 3.78 4.20
CA LEU A 105 5.11 2.41 4.28
C LEU A 105 4.17 1.49 5.08
N TYR A 106 3.66 1.97 6.21
CA TYR A 106 2.66 1.28 7.03
C TYR A 106 1.35 1.03 6.28
N SER A 107 0.84 2.04 5.58
CA SER A 107 -0.39 1.96 4.80
C SER A 107 -0.28 0.89 3.70
N ARG A 108 0.90 0.78 3.08
CA ARG A 108 1.20 -0.31 2.15
C ARG A 108 1.29 -1.67 2.85
N LEU A 109 1.97 -1.75 4.00
CA LEU A 109 2.08 -2.99 4.76
C LEU A 109 0.71 -3.54 5.15
N HIS A 110 -0.23 -2.67 5.53
CA HIS A 110 -1.62 -3.04 5.83
C HIS A 110 -2.35 -3.72 4.66
N LEU A 111 -1.98 -3.41 3.40
CA LEU A 111 -2.59 -4.04 2.22
C LEU A 111 -2.05 -5.45 1.96
N VAL A 112 -0.84 -5.76 2.42
CA VAL A 112 -0.18 -7.06 2.19
C VAL A 112 -0.32 -7.99 3.39
N VAL A 113 -0.33 -7.45 4.61
CA VAL A 113 -0.31 -8.21 5.86
C VAL A 113 -1.69 -8.25 6.49
N ASN A 114 -2.24 -9.46 6.62
CA ASN A 114 -3.56 -9.67 7.24
C ASN A 114 -3.50 -9.76 8.78
N ASN A 115 -2.31 -9.79 9.38
CA ASN A 115 -2.14 -9.94 10.83
C ASN A 115 -2.19 -8.59 11.56
N ASN A 116 -3.35 -8.30 12.15
CA ASN A 116 -3.61 -7.06 12.90
C ASN A 116 -2.66 -6.83 14.09
N LYS A 117 -2.08 -7.87 14.70
CA LYS A 117 -1.16 -7.71 15.84
C LYS A 117 0.17 -7.09 15.40
N VAL A 118 0.74 -7.60 14.31
CA VAL A 118 1.99 -7.07 13.73
C VAL A 118 1.76 -5.64 13.26
N LEU A 119 0.64 -5.39 12.60
CA LEU A 119 0.32 -4.05 12.12
C LEU A 119 0.20 -3.04 13.28
N ARG A 120 -0.54 -3.38 14.34
CA ARG A 120 -0.63 -2.50 15.52
C ARG A 120 0.74 -2.27 16.17
N PHE A 121 1.59 -3.30 16.25
CA PHE A 121 2.94 -3.16 16.77
C PHE A 121 3.76 -2.15 15.94
N VAL A 122 3.72 -2.27 14.61
CA VAL A 122 4.40 -1.33 13.70
C VAL A 122 3.86 0.09 13.86
N LEU A 123 2.55 0.27 13.97
CA LEU A 123 1.95 1.60 14.19
C LEU A 123 2.42 2.23 15.50
N TRP A 124 2.43 1.46 16.59
CA TRP A 124 2.91 1.94 17.89
C TRP A 124 4.39 2.30 17.86
N MET A 125 5.22 1.49 17.20
CA MET A 125 6.64 1.80 16.98
C MET A 125 6.79 3.16 16.27
N ILE A 126 6.10 3.37 15.14
CA ILE A 126 6.15 4.63 14.38
C ILE A 126 5.76 5.84 15.25
N ILE A 127 4.68 5.72 16.03
CA ILE A 127 4.18 6.83 16.87
C ILE A 127 5.19 7.15 17.99
N ILE A 128 5.68 6.13 18.69
CA ILE A 128 6.62 6.29 19.81
C ILE A 128 7.92 6.90 19.31
N ASP A 129 8.51 6.36 18.25
CA ASP A 129 9.77 6.84 17.67
C ASP A 129 9.61 8.28 17.15
N THR A 130 8.48 8.59 16.51
CA THR A 130 8.18 9.96 16.08
C THR A 130 8.18 10.92 17.26
N ILE A 131 7.48 10.62 18.35
CA ILE A 131 7.40 11.55 19.49
C ILE A 131 8.77 11.69 20.18
N ILE A 132 9.45 10.57 20.43
CA ILE A 132 10.73 10.54 21.15
C ILE A 132 11.82 11.25 20.36
N LEU A 133 11.83 11.17 19.04
CA LEU A 133 12.89 11.75 18.22
C LEU A 133 12.55 13.17 17.73
N LEU A 134 11.29 13.46 17.42
CA LEU A 134 10.89 14.76 16.86
C LEU A 134 10.99 15.89 17.88
N VAL A 135 10.54 15.64 19.13
CA VAL A 135 10.51 16.68 20.17
C VAL A 135 11.93 17.15 20.56
N PRO A 136 12.90 16.27 20.88
CA PRO A 136 14.24 16.74 21.24
C PRO A 136 14.97 17.41 20.08
N THR A 137 14.81 16.90 18.85
CA THR A 137 15.44 17.49 17.68
C THR A 137 14.97 18.91 17.46
N THR A 138 13.67 19.19 17.56
CA THR A 138 13.18 20.56 17.38
C THR A 138 13.64 21.51 18.45
N VAL A 139 13.57 21.11 19.71
CA VAL A 139 14.11 21.94 20.81
C VAL A 139 15.57 22.27 20.53
N LEU A 140 16.39 21.28 20.13
CA LEU A 140 17.79 21.50 19.82
C LEU A 140 18.02 22.36 18.57
N THR A 141 17.19 22.23 17.52
CA THR A 141 17.26 23.09 16.33
C THR A 141 17.05 24.55 16.68
N PHE A 142 15.98 24.87 17.42
CA PHE A 142 15.69 26.25 17.83
C PHE A 142 16.71 26.77 18.85
N CYS A 143 17.12 25.95 19.83
CA CYS A 143 18.18 26.35 20.76
C CYS A 143 19.51 26.64 20.05
N THR A 144 19.86 25.86 19.04
CA THR A 144 21.08 26.08 18.26
C THR A 144 20.99 27.38 17.45
N ALA A 145 19.83 27.70 16.90
CA ALA A 145 19.61 28.90 16.08
C ALA A 145 19.55 30.22 16.89
N TYR A 146 19.09 30.20 18.14
CA TYR A 146 18.89 31.44 18.94
C TYR A 146 19.82 31.60 20.14
N VAL A 147 20.32 30.51 20.73
CA VAL A 147 21.15 30.53 21.95
C VAL A 147 22.63 30.32 21.62
N GLU A 148 22.94 29.64 20.50
CA GLU A 148 24.29 29.46 19.93
C GLU A 148 25.36 28.89 20.89
N LYS A 149 24.94 28.27 22.01
CA LYS A 149 25.88 27.69 22.98
C LYS A 149 26.53 26.42 22.42
N LEU A 150 27.85 26.27 22.60
CA LEU A 150 28.62 25.11 22.12
C LEU A 150 28.07 23.75 22.59
N SER A 151 27.52 23.69 23.81
CA SER A 151 26.86 22.49 24.34
C SER A 151 25.61 22.10 23.54
N MET A 152 24.84 23.09 23.06
CA MET A 152 23.62 22.87 22.28
C MET A 152 23.94 22.42 20.86
N ILE A 153 24.96 23.03 20.23
CA ILE A 153 25.45 22.62 18.90
C ILE A 153 25.92 21.16 18.92
N ARG A 154 26.68 20.77 19.94
CA ARG A 154 27.11 19.38 20.11
C ARG A 154 25.92 18.44 20.32
N GLY A 155 24.95 18.86 21.14
CA GLY A 155 23.72 18.12 21.38
C GLY A 155 22.93 17.90 20.09
N TYR A 156 22.78 18.95 19.27
CA TYR A 156 22.12 18.89 17.97
C TYR A 156 22.81 17.90 17.01
N ASN A 157 24.14 17.98 16.85
CA ASN A 157 24.88 17.08 15.97
C ASN A 157 24.75 15.60 16.37
N VAL A 158 24.69 15.30 17.66
CA VAL A 158 24.49 13.92 18.15
C VAL A 158 23.03 13.48 17.94
N MET A 159 22.08 14.35 18.29
CA MET A 159 20.65 14.06 18.15
C MET A 159 20.26 13.84 16.69
N GLU A 160 20.75 14.66 15.76
CA GLU A 160 20.43 14.55 14.34
C GLU A 160 20.88 13.19 13.75
N ARG A 161 22.12 12.77 14.06
CA ARG A 161 22.66 11.47 13.63
C ARG A 161 21.88 10.31 14.24
N MET A 162 21.58 10.40 15.54
CA MET A 162 20.82 9.39 16.24
C MET A 162 19.41 9.26 15.65
N GLN A 163 18.73 10.39 15.43
CA GLN A 163 17.41 10.43 14.82
C GLN A 163 17.40 9.77 13.45
N LEU A 164 18.34 10.13 12.58
CA LEU A 164 18.44 9.54 11.25
C LEU A 164 18.69 8.04 11.29
N ALA A 165 19.56 7.59 12.19
CA ALA A 165 19.81 6.16 12.40
C ALA A 165 18.57 5.42 12.91
N CYS A 166 17.84 6.00 13.86
CA CYS A 166 16.63 5.40 14.41
C CYS A 166 15.51 5.30 13.36
N PHE A 167 15.23 6.37 12.60
CA PHE A 167 14.23 6.30 11.53
C PHE A 167 14.65 5.36 10.40
N CYS A 168 15.94 5.30 10.05
CA CYS A 168 16.45 4.32 9.09
C CYS A 168 16.26 2.88 9.59
N ALA A 169 16.54 2.61 10.87
CA ALA A 169 16.28 1.30 11.46
C ALA A 169 14.78 0.97 11.47
N GLN A 170 13.92 1.95 11.77
CA GLN A 170 12.47 1.81 11.69
C GLN A 170 12.00 1.43 10.28
N GLU A 171 12.50 2.11 9.24
CA GLU A 171 12.20 1.81 7.84
C GLU A 171 12.70 0.43 7.42
N PHE A 172 13.84 -0.03 7.92
CA PHE A 172 14.34 -1.39 7.70
C PHE A 172 13.46 -2.45 8.34
N VAL A 173 12.96 -2.21 9.55
CA VAL A 173 12.03 -3.13 10.21
C VAL A 173 10.74 -3.25 9.40
N ILE A 174 10.16 -2.13 8.98
CA ILE A 174 8.91 -2.12 8.18
C ILE A 174 9.14 -2.82 6.83
N SER A 175 10.24 -2.50 6.15
CA SER A 175 10.60 -3.09 4.86
C SER A 175 10.92 -4.58 4.97
N GLY A 176 11.59 -5.01 6.03
CA GLY A 176 11.87 -6.42 6.30
C GLY A 176 10.60 -7.25 6.48
N ILE A 177 9.64 -6.76 7.28
CA ILE A 177 8.34 -7.43 7.46
C ILE A 177 7.60 -7.52 6.11
N TYR A 178 7.62 -6.42 5.33
CA TYR A 178 7.01 -6.39 4.01
C TYR A 178 7.61 -7.43 3.05
N ILE A 179 8.95 -7.51 2.98
CA ILE A 179 9.66 -8.48 2.12
C ILE A 179 9.31 -9.91 2.52
N VAL A 180 9.35 -10.23 3.82
CA VAL A 180 9.07 -11.60 4.31
C VAL A 180 7.65 -12.04 3.94
N GLU A 181 6.66 -11.18 4.16
CA GLU A 181 5.27 -11.51 3.83
C GLU A 181 5.04 -11.57 2.31
N THR A 182 5.69 -10.70 1.53
CA THR A 182 5.64 -10.74 0.05
C THR A 182 6.25 -12.03 -0.51
N VAL A 183 7.42 -12.44 -0.01
CA VAL A 183 8.08 -13.71 -0.41
C VAL A 183 7.25 -14.92 0.01
N LYS A 184 6.61 -14.88 1.17
CA LYS A 184 5.71 -15.94 1.64
C LYS A 184 4.49 -16.07 0.73
N LEU A 185 3.87 -14.95 0.33
CA LEU A 185 2.78 -14.95 -0.65
C LEU A 185 3.22 -15.50 -2.02
N LEU A 186 4.44 -15.15 -2.46
CA LEU A 186 4.99 -15.66 -3.71
C LEU A 186 5.23 -17.18 -3.66
N ARG A 187 5.78 -17.69 -2.55
CA ARG A 187 6.05 -19.12 -2.37
C ARG A 187 4.78 -19.97 -2.30
N MET A 188 3.67 -19.40 -1.84
CA MET A 188 2.37 -20.09 -1.80
C MET A 188 1.68 -20.17 -3.17
N MET A 189 2.17 -19.46 -4.19
CA MET A 189 1.55 -19.37 -5.52
C MET A 189 2.49 -19.76 -6.69
N PRO A 190 3.17 -20.92 -6.65
CA PRO A 190 4.22 -21.21 -7.62
C PRO A 190 3.74 -21.60 -9.04
N ASP A 191 2.48 -22.00 -9.27
CA ASP A 191 2.17 -22.80 -10.47
C ASP A 191 1.12 -22.27 -11.47
N LYS A 192 0.50 -21.10 -11.29
CA LYS A 192 -0.62 -20.70 -12.18
C LYS A 192 -0.53 -19.33 -12.87
N ASP A 193 0.44 -18.47 -12.56
CA ASP A 193 0.47 -17.13 -13.18
C ASP A 193 1.85 -16.44 -13.23
N HIS A 194 2.60 -16.65 -14.32
CA HIS A 194 3.92 -16.05 -14.56
C HIS A 194 3.90 -14.51 -14.63
N ARG A 195 2.76 -13.92 -14.98
CA ARG A 195 2.59 -12.46 -15.02
C ARG A 195 2.55 -11.88 -13.61
N ARG A 196 1.92 -12.58 -12.69
CA ARG A 196 1.80 -12.19 -11.27
C ARG A 196 3.14 -12.24 -10.54
N SER A 197 3.91 -13.30 -10.74
CA SER A 197 5.24 -13.44 -10.12
C SER A 197 6.16 -12.32 -10.59
N ARG A 198 6.14 -11.96 -11.89
CA ARG A 198 6.90 -10.81 -12.41
C ARG A 198 6.54 -9.51 -11.69
N ILE A 199 5.26 -9.20 -11.56
CA ILE A 199 4.84 -7.97 -10.87
C ILE A 199 5.29 -8.02 -9.40
N MET A 200 5.16 -9.16 -8.71
CA MET A 200 5.65 -9.30 -7.33
C MET A 200 7.16 -9.08 -7.20
N TYR A 201 7.96 -9.53 -8.17
CA TYR A 201 9.40 -9.24 -8.24
C TYR A 201 9.68 -7.75 -8.46
N GLU A 202 8.89 -7.06 -9.29
CA GLU A 202 8.99 -5.60 -9.45
C GLU A 202 8.70 -4.88 -8.13
N LEU A 203 7.67 -5.29 -7.37
CA LEU A 203 7.38 -4.73 -6.04
C LEU A 203 8.55 -4.94 -5.07
N LEU A 204 9.15 -6.13 -5.08
CA LEU A 204 10.31 -6.45 -4.24
C LEU A 204 11.54 -5.60 -4.62
N ALA A 205 11.79 -5.42 -5.92
CA ALA A 205 12.89 -4.58 -6.41
C ALA A 205 12.75 -3.13 -5.95
N ILE A 206 11.54 -2.56 -6.00
CA ILE A 206 11.30 -1.19 -5.52
C ILE A 206 11.57 -1.07 -4.02
N ASN A 207 11.15 -2.06 -3.21
CA ASN A 207 11.44 -2.07 -1.78
C ASN A 207 12.95 -2.09 -1.49
N PHE A 208 13.72 -2.86 -2.26
CA PHE A 208 15.17 -2.88 -2.14
C PHE A 208 15.81 -1.52 -2.48
N VAL A 209 15.29 -0.81 -3.49
CA VAL A 209 15.73 0.56 -3.81
C VAL A 209 15.47 1.51 -2.65
N ILE A 210 14.32 1.39 -1.96
CA ILE A 210 14.01 2.21 -0.77
C ILE A 210 15.05 1.99 0.32
N ILE A 211 15.37 0.72 0.64
CA ILE A 211 16.42 0.38 1.62
C ILE A 211 17.78 0.98 1.22
N MET A 212 18.15 0.89 -0.06
CA MET A 212 19.40 1.49 -0.54
C MET A 212 19.42 3.02 -0.39
N LEU A 213 18.30 3.69 -0.64
CA LEU A 213 18.16 5.13 -0.44
C LEU A 213 18.33 5.54 1.03
N ASP A 214 17.87 4.71 1.97
CA ASP A 214 18.03 4.95 3.41
C ASP A 214 19.51 4.87 3.82
N ILE A 215 20.20 3.83 3.33
CA ILE A 215 21.65 3.66 3.56
C ILE A 215 22.42 4.86 3.01
N CYS A 216 22.05 5.34 1.82
CA CYS A 216 22.68 6.53 1.22
C CYS A 216 22.51 7.77 2.10
N LEU A 217 21.30 8.02 2.62
CA LEU A 217 21.09 9.15 3.54
C LEU A 217 21.89 9.00 4.83
N LEU A 218 21.92 7.79 5.40
CA LEU A 218 22.69 7.49 6.59
C LEU A 218 24.18 7.75 6.36
N LEU A 219 24.73 7.27 5.24
CA LEU A 219 26.14 7.44 4.91
C LEU A 219 26.53 8.92 4.80
N VAL A 220 25.74 9.73 4.08
CA VAL A 220 26.03 11.16 3.88
C VAL A 220 25.97 11.92 5.20
N GLU A 221 25.04 11.56 6.09
CA GLU A 221 24.97 12.08 7.46
C GLU A 221 26.26 11.80 8.25
N TYR A 222 26.74 10.56 8.23
CA TYR A 222 27.96 10.18 8.97
C TYR A 222 29.23 10.81 8.40
N ILE A 223 29.26 11.13 7.10
CA ILE A 223 30.33 11.93 6.48
C ILE A 223 30.32 13.37 7.03
N GLY A 224 29.17 13.86 7.51
CA GLY A 224 29.02 15.16 8.19
C GLY A 224 28.83 16.35 7.25
N LEU A 225 28.35 16.11 6.03
CA LEU A 225 28.05 17.17 5.05
C LEU A 225 26.64 17.73 5.25
N TYR A 226 26.41 18.45 6.34
CA TYR A 226 25.09 18.93 6.76
C TYR A 226 24.29 19.64 5.65
N SER A 227 24.93 20.59 4.96
CA SER A 227 24.28 21.40 3.93
C SER A 227 23.82 20.54 2.73
N LEU A 228 24.61 19.54 2.35
CA LEU A 228 24.27 18.60 1.28
C LEU A 228 23.22 17.58 1.77
N GLN A 229 23.35 17.12 3.00
CA GLN A 229 22.46 16.15 3.62
C GLN A 229 21.02 16.67 3.75
N THR A 230 20.80 17.92 4.14
CA THR A 230 19.46 18.52 4.23
C THR A 230 18.74 18.60 2.87
N THR A 231 19.45 18.98 1.80
CA THR A 231 18.88 19.03 0.45
C THR A 231 18.72 17.65 -0.19
N MET A 232 19.68 16.75 0.04
CA MET A 232 19.60 15.35 -0.39
C MET A 232 18.46 14.60 0.31
N LYS A 233 18.20 14.90 1.59
CA LYS A 233 17.04 14.38 2.34
C LYS A 233 15.73 14.72 1.60
N ALA A 234 15.50 15.99 1.25
CA ALA A 234 14.30 16.37 0.50
C ALA A 234 14.14 15.60 -0.82
N MET A 235 15.25 15.45 -1.57
CA MET A 235 15.26 14.70 -2.83
C MET A 235 14.94 13.21 -2.61
N VAL A 236 15.64 12.55 -1.70
CA VAL A 236 15.44 11.12 -1.43
C VAL A 236 14.01 10.85 -0.94
N TYR A 237 13.47 11.66 -0.04
CA TYR A 237 12.09 11.51 0.41
C TYR A 237 11.07 11.72 -0.72
N SER A 238 11.32 12.66 -1.65
CA SER A 238 10.48 12.81 -2.86
C SER A 238 10.50 11.55 -3.76
N ILE A 239 11.69 10.93 -3.93
CA ILE A 239 11.85 9.72 -4.72
C ILE A 239 11.17 8.55 -4.04
N LYS A 240 11.33 8.41 -2.71
CA LYS A 240 10.64 7.39 -1.92
C LYS A 240 9.12 7.47 -2.12
N LEU A 241 8.52 8.65 -2.00
CA LEU A 241 7.08 8.82 -2.22
C LEU A 241 6.66 8.42 -3.64
N LYS A 242 7.48 8.74 -4.65
CA LYS A 242 7.23 8.36 -6.05
C LYS A 242 7.30 6.85 -6.26
N LEU A 243 8.28 6.20 -5.64
CA LEU A 243 8.41 4.74 -5.63
C LEU A 243 7.19 4.09 -4.94
N GLU A 244 6.74 4.64 -3.80
CA GLU A 244 5.54 4.16 -3.11
C GLU A 244 4.29 4.26 -3.99
N PHE A 245 4.09 5.40 -4.66
CA PHE A 245 3.01 5.57 -5.62
C PHE A 245 3.06 4.55 -6.77
N GLY A 246 4.24 4.30 -7.33
CA GLY A 246 4.45 3.28 -8.36
C GLY A 246 4.13 1.87 -7.88
N VAL A 247 4.53 1.53 -6.64
CA VAL A 247 4.21 0.24 -6.01
C VAL A 247 2.70 0.06 -5.85
N LEU A 248 1.97 1.10 -5.43
CA LEU A 248 0.52 1.00 -5.30
C LEU A 248 -0.15 0.73 -6.64
N GLY A 249 0.23 1.45 -7.71
CA GLY A 249 -0.32 1.22 -9.05
C GLY A 249 -0.20 -0.25 -9.46
N LYS A 250 0.99 -0.84 -9.25
CA LYS A 250 1.25 -2.25 -9.51
C LYS A 250 0.44 -3.20 -8.61
N LEU A 251 0.21 -2.83 -7.35
CA LEU A 251 -0.59 -3.63 -6.42
C LEU A 251 -2.08 -3.64 -6.80
N VAL A 252 -2.60 -2.52 -7.29
CA VAL A 252 -3.99 -2.44 -7.79
C VAL A 252 -4.16 -3.30 -9.04
N ASP A 253 -3.21 -3.25 -9.98
CA ASP A 253 -3.21 -4.10 -11.18
C ASP A 253 -3.21 -5.60 -10.84
N LEU A 254 -2.49 -5.98 -9.77
CA LEU A 254 -2.45 -7.34 -9.24
C LEU A 254 -3.83 -7.78 -8.71
N VAL A 255 -4.51 -6.94 -7.92
CA VAL A 255 -5.81 -7.27 -7.34
C VAL A 255 -6.91 -7.29 -8.40
N GLN A 256 -6.88 -6.38 -9.37
CA GLN A 256 -7.84 -6.39 -10.47
C GLN A 256 -7.66 -7.61 -11.38
N SER A 257 -6.41 -8.02 -11.64
CA SER A 257 -6.13 -9.25 -12.40
C SER A 257 -6.69 -10.50 -11.71
N HIS A 258 -6.75 -10.52 -10.37
CA HIS A 258 -7.37 -11.61 -9.61
C HIS A 258 -8.89 -11.68 -9.78
N ARG A 259 -9.57 -10.54 -9.91
CA ARG A 259 -11.03 -10.47 -10.11
C ARG A 259 -11.44 -10.77 -11.56
N SER A 260 -10.53 -10.57 -12.51
CA SER A 260 -10.73 -10.87 -13.94
C SER A 260 -10.43 -12.32 -14.32
N GLN A 261 -10.02 -13.18 -13.37
CA GLN A 261 -9.93 -14.61 -13.59
C GLN A 261 -11.32 -15.20 -13.30
N PRO A 262 -12.16 -15.51 -14.32
CA PRO A 262 -13.38 -16.24 -14.08
C PRO A 262 -13.00 -17.55 -13.39
N THR A 263 -13.71 -17.86 -12.30
CA THR A 263 -13.73 -19.19 -11.69
C THR A 263 -13.88 -20.21 -12.80
N SER A 264 -12.78 -20.90 -13.12
CA SER A 264 -12.75 -22.07 -13.99
C SER A 264 -13.34 -23.25 -13.23
N LEU A 265 -14.63 -23.15 -12.95
CA LEU A 265 -15.59 -24.21 -12.61
C LEU A 265 -16.99 -23.83 -13.13
N GLU A 266 -17.10 -22.96 -14.13
CA GLU A 266 -18.23 -23.04 -15.05
C GLU A 266 -17.85 -24.06 -16.10
N HIS A 267 -18.59 -25.17 -16.10
CA HIS A 267 -18.68 -26.09 -17.23
C HIS A 267 -18.77 -25.24 -18.50
N GLU A 268 -17.88 -25.44 -19.47
CA GLU A 268 -18.10 -24.90 -20.81
C GLU A 268 -19.31 -25.61 -21.42
N GLU A 269 -20.50 -25.16 -21.05
CA GLU A 269 -21.71 -25.36 -21.81
C GLU A 269 -21.62 -24.41 -23.00
N TYR A 270 -21.00 -24.89 -24.06
CA TYR A 270 -21.05 -24.25 -25.37
C TYR A 270 -22.52 -23.97 -25.69
N PRO A 271 -22.89 -22.76 -26.17
CA PRO A 271 -24.23 -22.55 -26.71
C PRO A 271 -24.45 -23.60 -27.80
N GLY A 272 -25.53 -24.38 -27.68
CA GLY A 272 -25.76 -25.62 -28.44
C GLY A 272 -25.78 -25.51 -29.97
N PHE A 273 -25.47 -24.35 -30.55
CA PHE A 273 -25.24 -24.16 -31.98
C PHE A 273 -23.79 -24.49 -32.41
N VAL A 274 -22.84 -24.62 -31.48
CA VAL A 274 -21.41 -24.87 -31.78
C VAL A 274 -20.90 -26.19 -31.19
N ASP A 275 -21.78 -27.14 -30.88
CA ASP A 275 -21.36 -28.46 -30.41
C ASP A 275 -20.81 -29.28 -31.60
N PRO A 276 -19.48 -29.55 -31.66
CA PRO A 276 -18.89 -30.31 -32.75
C PRO A 276 -19.33 -31.78 -32.75
N SER A 277 -19.93 -32.28 -31.66
CA SER A 277 -20.48 -33.64 -31.59
C SER A 277 -21.79 -33.80 -32.37
N GLN A 278 -22.53 -32.71 -32.64
CA GLN A 278 -23.71 -32.75 -33.51
C GLN A 278 -23.36 -32.75 -35.01
N ILE A 279 -22.14 -32.35 -35.38
CA ILE A 279 -21.71 -32.28 -36.79
C ILE A 279 -21.26 -33.65 -37.32
N THR A 280 -21.00 -34.64 -36.45
CA THR A 280 -20.53 -35.97 -36.87
C THR A 280 -21.63 -37.03 -36.91
N SER A 281 -22.91 -36.67 -36.79
CA SER A 281 -23.99 -37.65 -36.96
C SER A 281 -24.15 -38.03 -38.44
N ASP A 282 -23.49 -39.13 -38.78
CA ASP A 282 -23.69 -40.00 -39.94
C ASP A 282 -24.92 -39.68 -40.82
N ILE A 283 -24.68 -39.03 -41.95
CA ILE A 283 -25.70 -38.63 -42.95
C ILE A 283 -26.16 -39.83 -43.81
N THR A 284 -25.67 -41.05 -43.55
CA THR A 284 -25.90 -42.19 -44.44
C THR A 284 -27.07 -43.11 -44.05
N HIS A 285 -27.80 -42.81 -42.97
CA HIS A 285 -28.96 -43.59 -42.57
C HIS A 285 -30.24 -42.75 -42.54
N ALA A 286 -31.20 -43.10 -43.40
CA ALA A 286 -32.54 -42.53 -43.38
C ALA A 286 -33.32 -43.01 -42.14
N ALA A 287 -33.70 -42.09 -41.27
CA ALA A 287 -34.58 -42.38 -40.14
C ALA A 287 -36.03 -42.62 -40.59
N PRO A 288 -36.79 -43.53 -39.96
CA PRO A 288 -38.19 -43.76 -40.30
C PRO A 288 -39.06 -42.57 -39.89
N ARG A 289 -40.02 -42.23 -40.76
CA ARG A 289 -41.06 -41.23 -40.53
C ARG A 289 -41.90 -41.60 -39.31
N GLU A 290 -41.87 -40.80 -38.25
CA GLU A 290 -42.90 -40.85 -37.21
C GLU A 290 -43.90 -39.69 -37.37
N LEU A 291 -45.16 -40.12 -37.50
CA LEU A 291 -46.35 -39.28 -37.59
C LEU A 291 -46.61 -38.58 -36.26
N ARG A 292 -46.85 -37.27 -36.36
CA ARG A 292 -47.48 -36.45 -35.32
C ARG A 292 -48.94 -36.89 -35.15
N PRO A 293 -49.45 -37.03 -33.91
CA PRO A 293 -50.73 -36.40 -33.61
C PRO A 293 -50.75 -35.68 -32.26
N GLY A 294 -51.41 -34.53 -32.24
CA GLY A 294 -51.76 -33.81 -31.02
C GLY A 294 -53.02 -34.39 -30.35
N GLY A 295 -53.35 -33.82 -29.18
CA GLY A 295 -54.71 -33.89 -28.63
C GLY A 295 -54.81 -34.41 -27.21
N ARG A 296 -55.12 -33.48 -26.29
CA ARG A 296 -55.60 -33.71 -24.92
C ARG A 296 -56.84 -34.62 -24.85
N ARG A 297 -56.87 -35.54 -23.88
CA ARG A 297 -57.98 -36.07 -23.03
C ARG A 297 -57.56 -37.47 -22.59
N GLY A 298 -57.54 -37.86 -21.32
CA GLY A 298 -58.61 -37.75 -20.35
C GLY A 298 -59.29 -39.11 -20.23
N TRP A 299 -58.99 -39.82 -19.12
CA TRP A 299 -59.70 -40.98 -18.57
C TRP A 299 -59.71 -42.32 -19.35
N ASN A 300 -59.08 -43.35 -18.76
CA ASN A 300 -59.74 -44.54 -18.20
C ASN A 300 -58.73 -45.69 -18.00
N THR A 301 -58.23 -45.84 -16.78
CA THR A 301 -57.64 -47.09 -16.29
C THR A 301 -58.76 -47.96 -15.73
N MET A 302 -59.15 -48.99 -16.47
CA MET A 302 -59.96 -50.10 -15.96
C MET A 302 -59.56 -51.38 -16.70
N SER A 303 -58.54 -52.06 -16.19
CA SER A 303 -58.34 -53.49 -16.46
C SER A 303 -59.18 -54.28 -15.47
N MET A 304 -60.10 -55.05 -16.04
CA MET A 304 -60.90 -56.08 -15.39
C MET A 304 -60.13 -57.40 -15.47
N GLU A 305 -60.43 -58.34 -14.57
CA GLU A 305 -60.07 -59.76 -14.58
C GLU A 305 -58.75 -60.18 -13.90
N SER A 306 -58.84 -60.37 -12.58
CA SER A 306 -58.48 -61.66 -11.96
C SER A 306 -59.10 -61.78 -10.55
N LEU A 307 -59.98 -62.78 -10.40
CA LEU A 307 -60.58 -63.27 -9.15
C LEU A 307 -59.73 -64.44 -8.60
N PRO A 308 -60.05 -65.06 -7.45
CA PRO A 308 -59.79 -64.55 -6.10
C PRO A 308 -59.05 -65.61 -5.23
N SER A 309 -58.49 -65.23 -4.09
CA SER A 309 -58.24 -66.21 -3.02
C SER A 309 -58.26 -65.54 -1.65
N SER A 310 -59.19 -66.01 -0.81
CA SER A 310 -59.05 -66.34 0.62
C SER A 310 -57.95 -65.59 1.41
N GLU A 311 -58.18 -64.92 2.54
CA GLU A 311 -58.90 -65.43 3.70
C GLU A 311 -59.12 -64.32 4.75
N ARG A 312 -60.37 -64.23 5.19
CA ARG A 312 -60.88 -63.87 6.53
C ARG A 312 -59.84 -63.60 7.65
N ARG A 313 -59.83 -62.38 8.23
CA ARG A 313 -60.09 -62.16 9.68
C ARG A 313 -60.31 -60.66 10.06
N ILE A 314 -61.59 -60.32 10.30
CA ILE A 314 -62.15 -59.58 11.46
C ILE A 314 -61.49 -58.23 11.88
N ARG A 315 -62.14 -57.11 11.48
CA ARG A 315 -62.75 -55.98 12.25
C ARG A 315 -62.37 -55.74 13.74
N PRO A 316 -62.78 -54.60 14.38
CA PRO A 316 -62.99 -53.22 13.90
C PRO A 316 -62.58 -52.10 14.91
N SER A 317 -62.69 -50.84 14.45
CA SER A 317 -63.29 -49.64 15.12
C SER A 317 -62.84 -49.25 16.54
N THR A 318 -62.59 -47.99 16.87
CA THR A 318 -63.50 -46.83 16.90
C THR A 318 -62.64 -45.59 17.20
N ARG A 319 -62.73 -44.48 16.47
CA ARG A 319 -63.77 -43.41 16.57
C ARG A 319 -63.79 -42.72 17.94
N SER A 320 -63.53 -41.40 17.92
CA SER A 320 -64.18 -40.29 18.66
C SER A 320 -63.09 -39.25 18.98
N THR A 321 -63.10 -38.07 18.33
CA THR A 321 -63.71 -36.81 18.84
C THR A 321 -63.11 -36.41 20.20
N ASP A 322 -62.77 -35.17 20.49
CA ASP A 322 -63.39 -33.93 20.06
C ASP A 322 -62.48 -32.78 20.47
N ASP A 323 -62.79 -31.63 19.88
CA ASP A 323 -62.31 -30.31 20.19
C ASP A 323 -62.28 -29.99 21.70
N SER A 324 -61.37 -29.09 22.10
CA SER A 324 -61.72 -27.71 22.48
C SER A 324 -60.78 -27.08 23.54
N VAL A 325 -60.66 -25.76 23.42
CA VAL A 325 -60.34 -24.75 24.45
C VAL A 325 -58.85 -24.38 24.66
N HIS A 326 -58.34 -23.44 23.85
CA HIS A 326 -58.15 -21.98 24.14
C HIS A 326 -57.66 -21.52 25.55
N PRO A 327 -57.22 -20.25 25.72
CA PRO A 327 -55.85 -19.74 25.61
C PRO A 327 -55.29 -19.15 26.93
N SER A 328 -54.01 -18.77 26.91
CA SER A 328 -53.47 -17.55 27.53
C SER A 328 -52.18 -17.15 26.81
#